data_AF-A0A6V7LAV6-F1
#
_entry.id   AF-A0A6V7LAV6-F1
#
_cell.length_a   1.000
_cell.length_b   1.000
_cell.length_c   1.000
_cell.angle_alpha   90.00
_cell.angle_beta   90.00
_cell.angle_gamma   90.00
#
_symmetry.space_group_name_H-M   'P 1'
#
loop_
_entity.id
_entity.type
_entity.pdbx_description
1 polymer ?
#
loop_
_entity_poly.entity_id
_entity_poly.type
_entity_poly.pdbx_seq_one_letter_code
_entity_poly.pdbx_strand_id
1 'polypeptide(L)' 'VVLCFERIFWDPTANLFGHVGSTTASRGELFLFWNLYKAPVLLALVAGEAACVMENVSDDVIVGRCIAVLK' A
#
# COMPACT_ATOMS: atom_id res chain seq x y z
N VAL A 1 -3.45 5.14 -1.82
CA VAL A 1 -3.05 4.70 -3.18
C VAL A 1 -3.99 3.61 -3.64
N VAL A 2 -4.54 3.70 -4.85
CA VAL A 2 -5.41 2.66 -5.44
C VAL A 2 -4.60 1.86 -6.44
N LEU A 3 -4.53 0.53 -6.26
CA LEU A 3 -3.79 -0.39 -7.11
C LEU A 3 -4.78 -1.33 -7.78
N CYS A 4 -4.92 -1.22 -9.10
CA CYS A 4 -5.78 -2.09 -9.90
C CYS A 4 -4.92 -3.14 -10.62
N PHE A 5 -5.30 -4.41 -10.50
CA PHE A 5 -4.58 -5.53 -11.09
C PHE A 5 -5.47 -6.33 -12.05
N GLU A 6 -4.87 -7.19 -12.86
CA GLU A 6 -5.63 -8.11 -13.74
C GLU A 6 -6.16 -9.34 -12.98
N ARG A 7 -5.47 -9.75 -11.91
CA ARG A 7 -5.80 -10.95 -11.12
C ARG A 7 -5.49 -10.74 -9.64
N ILE A 8 -6.24 -11.42 -8.78
CA ILE A 8 -6.00 -11.48 -7.33
C ILE A 8 -4.79 -12.37 -7.06
N PHE A 9 -3.82 -11.88 -6.29
CA PHE A 9 -2.64 -12.65 -5.86
C PHE A 9 -2.40 -12.60 -4.34
N TRP A 10 -3.28 -11.93 -3.59
CA TRP A 10 -3.32 -11.91 -2.12
C TRP A 10 -4.38 -12.90 -1.59
N ASP A 11 -4.48 -13.06 -0.27
CA ASP A 11 -5.53 -13.85 0.37
C ASP A 11 -6.90 -13.14 0.25
N PRO A 12 -7.89 -13.73 -0.48
CA PRO A 12 -9.20 -13.11 -0.66
C PRO A 12 -10.08 -13.12 0.60
N THR A 13 -9.73 -13.92 1.61
CA THR A 13 -10.48 -14.01 2.88
C THR A 13 -10.05 -12.93 3.88
N ALA A 14 -8.86 -12.35 3.68
CA ALA A 14 -8.36 -11.25 4.48
C ALA A 14 -8.82 -9.90 3.89
N ASN A 15 -9.54 -9.11 4.69
CA ASN A 15 -9.94 -7.75 4.30
C ASN A 15 -8.77 -6.76 4.34
N LEU A 16 -7.73 -7.06 5.12
CA LEU A 16 -6.56 -6.21 5.30
C LEU A 16 -5.32 -7.02 5.67
N PHE A 17 -4.15 -6.48 5.31
CA PHE A 17 -2.85 -6.96 5.79
C PHE A 17 -1.89 -5.78 6.00
N GLY A 18 -1.00 -5.91 6.97
CA GLY A 18 -0.08 -4.85 7.38
C GLY A 18 1.34 -5.04 6.84
N HIS A 19 2.05 -3.92 6.72
CA HIS A 19 3.48 -3.86 6.43
C HIS A 19 4.17 -3.08 7.54
N VAL A 20 5.21 -3.68 8.15
CA VAL A 20 5.99 -3.04 9.20
C VAL A 20 7.15 -2.28 8.57
N GLY A 21 7.07 -0.95 8.60
CA GLY A 21 8.13 -0.09 8.09
C GLY A 21 9.44 -0.27 8.86
N SER A 22 10.58 -0.08 8.18
CA SER A 22 11.91 -0.34 8.75
C SER A 22 12.37 0.70 9.76
N THR A 23 11.78 1.90 9.76
CA THR A 23 12.16 3.00 10.66
C THR A 23 10.95 3.59 11.35
N THR A 24 11.18 4.20 12.52
CA THR A 24 10.13 4.91 13.27
C THR A 24 9.54 6.08 12.48
N ALA A 25 10.34 6.74 11.62
CA ALA A 25 9.89 7.85 10.78
C ALA A 25 9.03 7.38 9.60
N SER A 26 9.36 6.24 9.00
CA SER A 26 8.63 5.66 7.86
C SER A 26 7.52 4.68 8.27
N ARG A 27 7.18 4.60 9.56
CA ARG A 27 6.20 3.61 10.08
C ARG A 27 4.80 3.72 9.48
N GLY A 28 4.45 4.88 8.93
CA GLY A 28 3.17 5.13 8.27
C GLY A 28 3.25 5.06 6.75
N GLU A 29 4.41 4.78 6.16
CA GLU A 29 4.57 4.61 4.72
C GLU A 29 4.08 3.21 4.30
N LEU A 30 3.02 3.17 3.50
CA LEU A 30 2.46 1.92 2.93
C LEU A 30 2.20 0.83 3.99
N PHE A 31 1.82 1.24 5.20
CA PHE A 31 1.78 0.36 6.37
C PHE A 31 0.59 -0.60 6.40
N LEU A 32 -0.43 -0.36 5.56
CA LEU A 32 -1.68 -1.11 5.55
C LEU A 32 -2.25 -1.19 4.14
N PHE A 33 -2.67 -2.40 3.76
CA PHE A 33 -3.33 -2.68 2.48
C PHE A 33 -4.73 -3.25 2.74
N TRP A 34 -5.71 -2.77 2.00
CA TRP A 34 -7.11 -3.20 2.09
C TRP A 34 -7.59 -3.88 0.81
N ASN A 35 -8.30 -4.98 1.00
CA ASN A 35 -9.01 -5.76 -0.01
C ASN A 35 -10.51 -5.70 0.31
N LEU A 36 -11.22 -4.69 -0.21
CA LEU A 36 -12.64 -4.45 0.10
C LEU A 36 -13.55 -4.58 -1.13
N TYR A 37 -12.98 -4.73 -2.32
CA TYR A 37 -13.72 -4.77 -3.57
C TYR A 37 -13.79 -6.21 -4.09
N LYS A 38 -14.87 -6.52 -4.84
CA LYS A 38 -14.96 -7.79 -5.58
C LYS A 38 -13.97 -7.83 -6.76
N ALA A 39 -13.64 -6.66 -7.31
CA ALA A 39 -12.63 -6.53 -8.35
C ALA A 39 -11.22 -6.63 -7.72
N PRO A 40 -10.19 -7.05 -8.50
CA PRO A 40 -8.80 -7.13 -8.05
C PRO A 40 -8.18 -5.75 -7.80
N VAL A 41 -8.58 -5.12 -6.70
CA VAL A 41 -8.15 -3.78 -6.30
C VAL A 41 -7.65 -3.80 -4.86
N LEU A 42 -6.44 -3.28 -4.63
CA LEU A 42 -5.90 -3.02 -3.30
C LEU A 42 -5.82 -1.53 -3.03
N LEU A 43 -6.15 -1.14 -1.80
CA LEU A 43 -5.89 0.21 -1.30
C LEU A 43 -4.71 0.19 -0.35
N ALA A 44 -3.62 0.88 -0.70
CA ALA A 44 -2.49 1.08 0.21
C ALA A 44 -2.63 2.42 0.94
N LEU A 45 -2.49 2.42 2.27
CA LEU A 45 -2.63 3.61 3.11
C LEU A 45 -1.27 4.20 3.45
N VAL A 46 -1.24 5.53 3.51
CA VAL A 46 -0.12 6.31 4.04
C VAL A 46 -0.66 7.15 5.19
N ALA A 47 0.03 7.16 6.32
CA ALA A 47 -0.41 7.83 7.54
C ALA A 47 0.75 8.51 8.29
N GLY A 48 0.40 9.35 9.26
CA GLY A 48 1.36 10.06 10.11
C GLY A 48 2.28 10.98 9.32
N GLU A 49 3.54 11.09 9.77
CA GLU A 49 4.56 11.94 9.15
C GLU A 49 4.84 11.57 7.69
N ALA A 50 4.68 10.28 7.33
CA ALA A 50 4.89 9.81 5.98
C ALA A 50 3.87 10.36 4.97
N ALA A 51 2.66 10.75 5.41
CA ALA A 51 1.61 11.25 4.50
C ALA A 51 2.06 12.51 3.76
N CYS A 52 2.59 13.50 4.48
CA CYS A 52 3.05 14.76 3.89
C CYS A 52 4.30 14.57 3.02
N VAL A 53 5.21 13.68 3.44
CA VAL A 53 6.41 13.37 2.66
C VAL A 53 6.04 12.72 1.32
N MET A 54 5.10 11.77 1.35
CA MET A 54 4.71 11.00 0.17
C MET A 54 3.96 11.84 -0.88
N GLU A 55 3.31 12.94 -0.51
CA GLU A 55 2.68 13.86 -1.47
C GLU A 55 3.69 14.52 -2.43
N ASN A 56 4.97 14.62 -2.03
CA ASN A 56 6.03 15.17 -2.86
C ASN A 56 6.76 14.12 -3.70
N VAL A 57 6.32 12.85 -3.62
CA VAL A 57 6.90 11.74 -4.38
C VAL A 57 6.01 11.46 -5.58
N SER A 58 6.62 11.27 -6.75
CA SER A 58 5.88 10.95 -7.99
C SER A 58 5.13 9.62 -7.89
N ASP A 59 3.96 9.55 -8.52
CA ASP A 59 3.09 8.36 -8.53
C ASP A 59 3.83 7.07 -8.92
N ASP A 60 4.66 7.09 -9.96
CA ASP A 60 5.42 5.91 -10.42
C ASP A 60 6.32 5.33 -9.32
N VAL A 61 6.94 6.20 -8.52
CA VAL A 61 7.80 5.81 -7.40
C VAL A 61 6.94 5.23 -6.27
N ILE A 62 5.80 5.84 -5.96
CA ILE A 62 4.88 5.34 -4.92
C ILE A 62 4.36 3.95 -5.31
N VAL A 63 3.93 3.78 -6.56
CA VAL A 63 3.48 2.48 -7.08
C VAL A 63 4.62 1.47 -7.06
N GLY A 64 5.83 1.86 -7.48
CA GLY A 64 7.01 0.99 -7.41
C GLY A 64 7.29 0.47 -5.99
N ARG A 65 7.16 1.33 -4.97
CA ARG A 65 7.30 0.94 -3.56
C ARG A 65 6.17 0.00 -3.11
N CYS A 66 4.92 0.25 -3.52
CA CYS A 66 3.81 -0.67 -3.26
C CYS A 66 4.10 -2.07 -3.83
N ILE A 67 4.55 -2.15 -5.09
CA ILE A 67 4.88 -3.43 -5.72
C ILE A 67 6.05 -4.13 -5.02
N ALA A 68 7.03 -3.38 -4.50
CA ALA A 68 8.13 -3.94 -3.73
C ALA A 68 7.66 -4.55 -2.39
N VAL A 69 6.66 -3.98 -1.73
CA VAL A 69 6.05 -4.52 -0.50
C VAL A 69 5.18 -5.75 -0.79
N LEU A 70 4.55 -5.81 -1.97
CA LEU A 70 3.63 -6.87 -2.37
C LEU A 70 4.31 -8.09 -3.04
N LYS A 71 5.60 -8.01 -3.35
CA LYS A 71 6.42 -9.11 -3.88
C LYS A 71 6.86 -10.06 -2.77
#